data_AF-A0A7C6F9V1-F1
#
_entry.id   AF-A0A7C6F9V1-F1
#
_cell.length_a   1.000
_cell.length_b   1.000
_cell.length_c   1.000
_cell.angle_alpha   90.00
_cell.angle_beta   90.00
_cell.angle_gamma   90.00
#
_symmetry.space_group_name_H-M   'P 1'
#
loop_
_entity.id
_entity.type
_entity.pdbx_description
1 polymer ?
#
loop_
_entity_poly.entity_id
_entity_poly.type
_entity_poly.pdbx_seq_one_letter_code
_entity_poly.pdbx_strand_id
1 'polypeptide(L)' 'MEVYLDNNATTKVDPKVLEEMLPFFCETYGNPN' A
#
# COMPACT_ATOMS: atom_id res chain seq x y z
N MET A 1 -5.91 18.44 16.05
CA MET A 1 -4.82 18.13 15.11
C MET A 1 -4.30 16.76 15.49
N GLU A 2 -4.42 15.78 14.61
CA GLU A 2 -3.85 14.45 14.83
C GLU A 2 -2.45 14.40 14.21
N VAL A 3 -1.46 13.97 14.99
CA VAL A 3 -0.06 13.87 14.56
C VAL A 3 0.42 12.46 14.85
N TYR A 4 0.81 11.74 13.81
CA TYR A 4 1.35 10.39 13.94
C TYR A 4 2.87 10.46 14.16
N LEU A 5 3.33 9.99 15.32
CA LEU A 5 4.74 10.10 15.75
C LEU A 5 5.46 8.76 15.86
N ASP A 6 4.81 7.64 15.51
CA ASP A 6 5.39 6.29 15.64
C ASP A 6 5.69 5.65 14.28
N ASN A 7 6.50 6.33 13.47
CA ASN A 7 6.97 5.79 12.18
C ASN A 7 7.96 4.63 12.34
N ASN A 8 8.44 4.37 13.57
CA ASN A 8 9.37 3.27 13.85
C ASN A 8 8.63 1.93 14.01
N ALA A 9 7.39 1.93 14.50
CA ALA A 9 6.56 0.73 14.56
C ALA A 9 5.98 0.36 13.19
N THR A 10 5.46 1.34 12.45
CA THR A 10 4.94 1.16 11.08
C THR A 10 4.81 2.51 10.38
N THR A 11 4.72 2.48 9.06
CA THR A 11 4.65 3.68 8.22
C THR A 11 3.43 3.67 7.33
N LYS A 12 3.02 4.87 6.89
CA LYS A 12 1.99 5.02 5.87
C LYS A 12 2.53 4.51 4.53
N VAL A 13 1.71 3.74 3.81
CA VAL A 13 2.01 3.31 2.44
C VAL A 13 2.23 4.53 1.55
N ASP A 14 3.32 4.52 0.77
CA ASP A 14 3.61 5.56 -0.22
C ASP A 14 2.52 5.56 -1.31
N PRO A 15 1.99 6.73 -1.73
CA PRO A 15 0.98 6.79 -2.78
C PRO A 15 1.35 6.05 -4.06
N LYS A 16 2.62 6.09 -4.49
CA LYS A 16 3.08 5.38 -5.70
C LYS A 16 3.05 3.87 -5.52
N VAL A 17 3.39 3.38 -4.33
CA VAL A 17 3.29 1.95 -4.01
C VAL A 17 1.83 1.50 -4.07
N LEU A 18 0.92 2.30 -3.52
CA LEU A 18 -0.50 2.00 -3.60
C LEU A 18 -0.99 1.97 -5.05
N GLU A 19 -0.66 2.98 -5.86
CA GLU A 19 -1.04 3.06 -7.28
C GLU A 19 -0.61 1.82 -8.07
N GLU A 20 0.63 1.37 -7.92
CA GLU A 20 1.13 0.18 -8.59
C GLU A 20 0.48 -1.11 -8.07
N MET A 21 0.06 -1.16 -6.80
CA MET A 21 -0.60 -2.33 -6.22
C MET A 21 -2.07 -2.47 -6.62
N LEU A 22 -2.77 -1.36 -6.89
CA LEU A 22 -4.23 -1.35 -7.13
C LEU A 22 -4.69 -2.33 -8.23
N PRO A 23 -4.05 -2.44 -9.40
CA PRO A 23 -4.49 -3.35 -10.46
C PRO A 23 -4.53 -4.82 -10.04
N PHE A 24 -3.67 -5.24 -9.11
CA PHE A 24 -3.57 -6.64 -8.68
C PHE A 24 -4.71 -7.09 -7.78
N PHE A 25 -5.52 -6.16 -7.25
CA PHE A 25 -6.65 -6.52 -6.39
C PHE A 25 -7.88 -6.99 -7.17
N CYS A 26 -8.10 -6.48 -8.39
CA CYS A 26 -9.33 -6.77 -9.15
C CYS A 26 -9.15 -6.95 -10.66
N GLU A 27 -8.04 -6.50 -11.25
CA GLU A 27 -7.80 -6.61 -12.69
C GLU A 27 -6.86 -7.77 -12.99
N THR A 28 -5.66 -7.75 -12.40
CA THR A 28 -4.63 -8.77 -12.56
C THR A 28 -4.48 -9.60 -11.28
N TYR A 29 -5.51 -10.37 -10.93
CA TYR A 29 -5.61 -11.10 -9.66
C TYR A 29 -5.36 -12.62 -9.80
N GLY A 30 -4.71 -13.04 -10.89
CA GLY A 30 -4.42 -14.45 -11.18
C GLY A 30 -3.33 -15.05 -10.28
N ASN A 31 -3.27 -16.38 -10.23
CA ASN A 31 -2.17 -17.08 -9.59
C ASN A 31 -0.91 -16.92 -10.46
N PRO A 32 0.24 -16.46 -9.93
CA PRO A 32 1.46 -16.21 -10.70
C PRO A 32 2.24 -17.48 -11.17
N ASN A 33 1.62 -18.65 -11.14
CA ASN A 33 2.23 -19.96 -11.45
C ASN A 33 1.76 -20.53 -12.78
#